data_AF-A0A6I4IGB9-F1
#
_entry.id   AF-A0A6I4IGB9-F1
#
_cell.length_a   1.000
_cell.length_b   1.000
_cell.length_c   1.000
_cell.angle_alpha   90.00
_cell.angle_beta   90.00
_cell.angle_gamma   90.00
#
_symmetry.space_group_name_H-M   'P 1'
#
loop_
_entity.id
_entity.type
_entity.pdbx_description
1 polymer ?
#
loop_
_entity_poly.entity_id
_entity_poly.type
_entity_poly.pdbx_seq_one_letter_code
_entity_poly.pdbx_strand_id
1 'polypeptide(L)'
;MAYSTWNKIDDSRRVAFQLKEETLTDINLLELKLQHPTEIITCDFTKHDEGRNGADWEWWFTNNREWKGFRVQAKVIDIHLDKFKHLHYQNPTSIPQSEKLIIQAECDKYYPLTPIYCFYLSTDKMDESAMYHPLKTYGCSLMNAYDVRTLRAGKICHVSELQEYLMPWHELVCHGSNETLLERVKYVAGSFFKNPKKLKSEFDGTLSSPPDYIRHLQRAIGDNVHFDYVPQSLAGVMIVTSEDI
;
A
#
# COMPACT_ATOMS: atom_id res chain seq x y z
N MET A 1 -3.75 -1.64 14.32
CA MET A 1 -3.59 -0.84 13.10
C MET A 1 -4.84 -0.09 12.66
N ALA A 2 -5.70 -0.56 11.75
CA ALA A 2 -6.75 0.29 11.14
C ALA A 2 -7.61 1.10 12.14
N TYR A 3 -8.10 0.46 13.22
CA TYR A 3 -8.83 1.15 14.29
C TYR A 3 -7.96 2.16 15.05
N SER A 4 -6.69 1.84 15.31
CA SER A 4 -5.70 2.72 15.95
C SER A 4 -5.43 3.94 15.07
N THR A 5 -5.23 3.75 13.77
CA THR A 5 -5.05 4.81 12.76
C THR A 5 -6.28 5.71 12.69
N TRP A 6 -7.48 5.11 12.61
CA TRP A 6 -8.74 5.85 12.62
C TRP A 6 -8.87 6.75 13.84
N ASN A 7 -8.68 6.18 15.04
CA ASN A 7 -8.78 6.93 16.29
C ASN A 7 -7.71 8.03 16.38
N LYS A 8 -6.47 7.78 15.94
CA LYS A 8 -5.41 8.81 15.92
C LYS A 8 -5.77 10.01 15.04
N ILE A 9 -6.31 9.76 13.84
CA ILE A 9 -6.74 10.84 12.93
C ILE A 9 -7.97 11.56 13.51
N ASP A 10 -8.90 10.83 14.14
CA ASP A 10 -10.05 11.42 14.83
C ASP A 10 -9.62 12.31 16.01
N ASP A 11 -8.67 11.86 16.83
CA ASP A 11 -8.10 12.66 17.91
C ASP A 11 -7.34 13.88 17.37
N SER A 12 -6.65 13.73 16.24
CA SER A 12 -5.95 14.83 15.58
C SER A 12 -6.91 15.93 15.09
N ARG A 13 -8.13 15.56 14.66
CA ARG A 13 -9.22 16.52 14.36
C ARG A 13 -9.61 17.32 15.59
N ARG A 14 -9.77 16.68 16.75
CA ARG A 14 -10.19 17.34 18.01
C ARG A 14 -9.22 18.41 18.47
N VAL A 15 -7.94 18.24 18.16
CA VAL A 15 -6.87 19.20 18.52
C VAL A 15 -6.37 20.02 17.34
N ALA A 16 -7.03 19.94 16.17
CA ALA A 16 -6.66 20.64 14.94
C ALA A 16 -5.19 20.45 14.52
N PHE A 17 -4.68 19.21 14.64
CA PHE A 17 -3.32 18.85 14.28
C PHE A 17 -3.29 17.85 13.11
N GLN A 18 -2.70 18.25 11.98
CA GLN A 18 -2.58 17.36 10.81
C GLN A 18 -1.40 16.40 10.98
N LEU A 19 -1.70 15.11 11.12
CA LEU A 19 -0.70 14.06 11.04
C LEU A 19 -0.16 13.93 9.61
N LYS A 20 1.13 13.63 9.49
CA LYS A 20 1.79 13.43 8.20
C LYS A 20 1.72 11.96 7.77
N GLU A 21 1.82 11.75 6.46
CA GLU A 21 1.85 10.42 5.82
C GLU A 21 2.95 9.54 6.42
N GLU A 22 4.18 10.07 6.49
CA GLU A 22 5.34 9.39 7.06
C GLU A 22 5.11 8.93 8.50
N THR A 23 4.55 9.79 9.36
CA THR A 23 4.30 9.47 10.77
C THR A 23 3.32 8.31 10.94
N LEU A 24 2.25 8.27 10.14
CA LEU A 24 1.26 7.19 10.22
C LEU A 24 1.83 5.88 9.67
N THR A 25 2.64 5.96 8.61
CA THR A 25 3.38 4.80 8.08
C THR A 25 4.32 4.24 9.14
N ASP A 26 5.18 5.05 9.75
CA ASP A 26 6.14 4.61 10.79
C ASP A 26 5.43 3.92 11.96
N ILE A 27 4.31 4.49 12.43
CA ILE A 27 3.51 3.90 13.51
C ILE A 27 2.94 2.55 13.10
N ASN A 28 2.38 2.44 11.88
CA ASN A 28 1.81 1.19 11.40
C ASN A 28 2.89 0.10 11.20
N LEU A 29 4.05 0.46 10.66
CA LEU A 29 5.20 -0.45 10.51
C LEU A 29 5.70 -0.95 11.87
N LEU A 30 5.77 -0.07 12.87
CA LEU A 30 6.12 -0.44 14.24
C LEU A 30 5.09 -1.40 14.84
N GLU A 31 3.78 -1.10 14.73
CA GLU A 31 2.72 -1.99 15.21
C GLU A 31 2.82 -3.38 14.54
N LEU A 32 3.07 -3.44 13.23
CA LEU A 32 3.28 -4.70 12.52
C LEU A 32 4.46 -5.50 13.04
N LYS A 33 5.63 -4.88 13.18
CA LYS A 33 6.83 -5.55 13.68
C LYS A 33 6.65 -6.07 15.11
N LEU A 34 5.92 -5.34 15.95
CA LEU A 34 5.64 -5.76 17.31
C LEU A 34 4.66 -6.95 17.38
N GLN A 35 3.69 -7.00 16.46
CA GLN A 35 2.68 -8.07 16.45
C GLN A 35 3.11 -9.32 15.68
N HIS A 36 4.00 -9.16 14.70
CA HIS A 36 4.44 -10.21 13.79
C HIS A 36 5.97 -10.18 13.61
N PRO A 37 6.74 -10.37 14.70
CA PRO A 37 8.19 -10.20 14.68
C PRO A 37 8.92 -11.25 13.82
N THR A 38 8.25 -12.37 13.54
CA THR A 38 8.78 -13.49 12.74
C THR A 38 8.25 -13.51 11.32
N GLU A 39 7.03 -13.02 11.09
CA GLU A 39 6.36 -13.04 9.79
C GLU A 39 6.59 -11.77 8.97
N ILE A 40 6.92 -10.64 9.62
CA ILE A 40 7.07 -9.34 8.96
C ILE A 40 8.49 -8.81 9.09
N ILE A 41 9.14 -8.70 7.94
CA ILE A 41 10.47 -8.10 7.79
C ILE A 41 10.27 -6.73 7.17
N THR A 42 10.79 -5.65 7.78
CA THR A 42 10.84 -4.34 7.11
C THR A 42 12.26 -3.79 7.07
N CYS A 43 12.59 -3.20 5.93
CA CYS A 43 13.81 -2.45 5.71
C CYS A 43 13.43 -1.03 5.28
N ASP A 44 13.90 -0.04 6.03
CA ASP A 44 13.67 1.38 5.75
C ASP A 44 14.90 1.93 5.02
N PHE A 45 14.69 2.74 3.99
CA PHE A 45 15.77 3.37 3.22
C PHE A 45 15.81 4.88 3.49
N THR A 46 17.00 5.47 3.41
CA THR A 46 17.17 6.88 3.73
C THR A 46 16.48 7.78 2.71
N LYS A 47 15.75 8.78 3.19
CA LYS A 47 14.97 9.80 2.44
C LYS A 47 15.70 10.57 1.35
N HIS A 48 17.01 10.40 1.20
CA HIS A 48 17.83 11.24 0.33
C HIS A 48 17.58 11.00 -1.17
N ASP A 49 17.00 9.85 -1.56
CA ASP A 49 16.70 9.49 -2.97
C ASP A 49 15.19 9.39 -3.31
N GLU A 50 14.31 9.64 -2.33
CA GLU A 50 12.87 9.30 -2.33
C GLU A 50 12.00 9.94 -3.44
N GLY A 51 12.28 11.18 -3.83
CA GLY A 51 11.44 11.93 -4.76
C GLY A 51 11.41 11.38 -6.19
N ARG A 52 12.32 10.46 -6.54
CA ARG A 52 12.56 10.03 -7.92
C ARG A 52 11.62 8.95 -8.43
N ASN A 53 10.83 8.25 -7.60
CA ASN A 53 10.13 7.03 -8.06
C ASN A 53 8.65 6.94 -7.72
N GLY A 54 8.14 7.83 -6.87
CA GLY A 54 6.70 7.98 -6.64
C GLY A 54 6.03 6.80 -5.93
N ALA A 55 6.77 6.08 -5.10
CA ALA A 55 6.28 5.06 -4.18
C ALA A 55 6.98 5.24 -2.83
N ASP A 56 6.27 4.93 -1.75
CA ASP A 56 6.79 5.03 -0.38
C ASP A 56 7.35 3.68 0.09
N TRP A 57 6.85 2.55 -0.40
CA TRP A 57 7.45 1.24 -0.13
C TRP A 57 6.97 0.16 -1.11
N GLU A 58 7.55 -1.04 -0.98
CA GLU A 58 7.05 -2.27 -1.59
C GLU A 58 6.52 -3.26 -0.54
N TRP A 59 5.48 -3.99 -0.90
CA TRP A 59 5.03 -5.17 -0.15
C TRP A 59 5.31 -6.43 -0.94
N TRP A 60 5.87 -7.43 -0.27
CA TRP A 60 6.13 -8.75 -0.85
C TRP A 60 5.49 -9.82 0.03
N PHE A 61 4.55 -10.57 -0.52
CA PHE A 61 3.88 -11.68 0.15
C PHE A 61 4.42 -13.00 -0.38
N THR A 62 4.68 -13.97 0.51
CA THR A 62 5.21 -15.27 0.11
C THR A 62 4.87 -16.41 1.05
N ASN A 63 4.78 -17.61 0.48
CA ASN A 63 4.80 -18.92 1.17
C ASN A 63 6.14 -19.65 0.94
N ASN A 64 7.22 -18.91 0.64
CA ASN A 64 8.54 -19.39 0.22
C ASN A 64 8.62 -20.10 -1.14
N ARG A 65 7.49 -20.40 -1.80
CA ARG A 65 7.45 -21.03 -3.14
C ARG A 65 7.03 -20.05 -4.21
N GLU A 66 6.13 -19.17 -3.85
CA GLU A 66 5.52 -18.18 -4.72
C GLU A 66 5.58 -16.80 -4.07
N TRP A 67 5.63 -15.76 -4.91
CA TRP A 67 5.85 -14.39 -4.48
C TRP A 67 4.85 -13.45 -5.16
N LYS A 68 4.31 -12.51 -4.39
CA LYS A 68 3.46 -11.44 -4.91
C LYS A 68 3.95 -10.09 -4.41
N GLY A 69 4.35 -9.23 -5.35
CA GLY A 69 4.86 -7.90 -5.07
C GLY A 69 3.83 -6.80 -5.35
N PHE A 70 3.81 -5.78 -4.50
CA PHE A 70 3.05 -4.55 -4.68
C PHE A 70 3.98 -3.35 -4.53
N ARG A 71 3.72 -2.32 -5.34
CA ARG A 71 4.36 -1.01 -5.22
C ARG A 71 3.35 -0.04 -4.61
N VAL A 72 3.69 0.56 -3.47
CA VAL A 72 2.72 1.25 -2.63
C VAL A 72 3.05 2.72 -2.48
N GLN A 73 2.05 3.59 -2.65
CA GLN A 73 2.11 5.00 -2.30
C GLN A 73 1.09 5.31 -1.20
N ALA A 74 1.54 5.87 -0.09
CA ALA A 74 0.66 6.33 0.98
C ALA A 74 0.00 7.66 0.65
N LYS A 75 -1.21 7.86 1.19
CA LYS A 75 -1.89 9.15 1.29
C LYS A 75 -2.64 9.33 2.60
N VAL A 76 -2.54 10.51 3.20
CA VAL A 76 -3.31 10.87 4.41
C VAL A 76 -4.41 11.87 4.06
N ILE A 77 -5.57 11.73 4.71
CA ILE A 77 -6.66 12.67 4.58
C ILE A 77 -6.26 14.06 5.13
N ASP A 78 -6.70 15.11 4.45
CA ASP A 78 -6.71 16.47 5.02
C ASP A 78 -7.90 16.59 5.96
N ILE A 79 -7.61 16.72 7.26
CA ILE A 79 -8.62 16.68 8.32
C ILE A 79 -9.54 17.90 8.37
N HIS A 80 -9.25 18.95 7.60
CA HIS A 80 -10.10 20.14 7.50
C HIS A 80 -10.98 20.13 6.24
N LEU A 81 -10.59 19.35 5.23
CA LEU A 81 -11.23 19.36 3.92
C LEU A 81 -11.92 18.04 3.56
N ASP A 82 -11.74 16.99 4.37
CA ASP A 82 -12.28 15.64 4.13
C ASP A 82 -11.92 15.11 2.73
N LYS A 83 -10.67 15.35 2.33
CA LYS A 83 -10.17 14.97 1.02
C LYS A 83 -8.68 14.65 1.04
N PHE A 84 -8.22 13.88 0.08
CA PHE A 84 -6.80 13.63 -0.13
C PHE A 84 -6.20 14.74 -1.00
N LYS A 85 -5.81 15.86 -0.37
CA LYS A 85 -5.32 17.08 -1.04
C LYS A 85 -4.22 16.82 -2.07
N HIS A 86 -3.37 15.82 -1.82
CA HIS A 86 -2.23 15.47 -2.67
C HIS A 86 -2.43 14.17 -3.46
N LEU A 87 -3.67 13.70 -3.62
CA LEU A 87 -3.97 12.48 -4.39
C LEU A 87 -3.49 12.58 -5.84
N HIS A 88 -3.79 13.72 -6.47
CA HIS A 88 -3.43 14.01 -7.87
C HIS A 88 -2.14 14.81 -7.99
N TYR A 89 -1.22 14.66 -7.02
CA TYR A 89 0.01 15.43 -6.99
C TYR A 89 0.85 15.22 -8.27
N GLN A 90 1.35 16.33 -8.79
CA GLN A 90 2.23 16.39 -9.94
C GLN A 90 3.22 17.52 -9.74
N ASN A 91 4.52 17.22 -9.87
CA ASN A 91 5.52 18.26 -9.99
C ASN A 91 5.39 18.94 -11.36
N PRO A 92 5.53 20.27 -11.46
CA PRO A 92 5.36 20.99 -12.73
C PRO A 92 6.21 20.44 -13.89
N THR A 93 7.36 19.87 -13.58
CA THR A 93 8.33 19.33 -14.54
C THR A 93 8.29 17.81 -14.68
N SER A 94 7.38 17.10 -13.99
CA SER A 94 7.27 15.64 -14.06
C SER A 94 5.87 15.17 -14.45
N ILE A 95 5.80 13.90 -14.83
CA ILE A 95 4.53 13.18 -14.93
C ILE A 95 3.84 13.11 -13.55
N PRO A 96 2.51 12.96 -13.50
CA PRO A 96 1.77 12.78 -12.25
C PRO A 96 2.26 11.60 -11.41
N GLN A 97 2.14 11.69 -10.08
CA GLN A 97 2.62 10.64 -9.16
C GLN A 97 1.97 9.28 -9.44
N SER A 98 0.67 9.24 -9.73
CA SER A 98 -0.01 7.98 -10.06
C SER A 98 0.49 7.35 -11.37
N GLU A 99 0.88 8.17 -12.35
CA GLU A 99 1.47 7.65 -13.60
C GLU A 99 2.86 7.07 -13.35
N LYS A 100 3.64 7.78 -12.53
CA LYS A 100 4.98 7.38 -12.13
C LYS A 100 4.97 6.06 -11.38
N LEU A 101 4.07 5.91 -10.41
CA LEU A 101 3.87 4.68 -9.64
C LEU A 101 3.56 3.50 -10.56
N ILE A 102 2.62 3.67 -11.50
CA ILE A 102 2.27 2.65 -12.49
C ILE A 102 3.50 2.30 -13.33
N ILE A 103 4.11 3.27 -14.02
CA ILE A 103 5.26 3.02 -14.91
C ILE A 103 6.38 2.29 -14.17
N GLN A 104 6.70 2.68 -12.94
CA GLN A 104 7.76 2.04 -12.15
C GLN A 104 7.38 0.65 -11.63
N ALA A 105 6.10 0.37 -11.40
CA ALA A 105 5.64 -0.97 -11.05
C ALA A 105 5.69 -1.93 -12.26
N GLU A 106 5.51 -1.40 -13.47
CA GLU A 106 5.47 -2.18 -14.72
C GLU A 106 6.81 -2.21 -15.49
N CYS A 107 7.80 -1.42 -15.09
CA CYS A 107 9.03 -1.25 -15.88
C CYS A 107 9.89 -2.52 -15.90
N ASP A 108 9.86 -3.30 -14.82
CA ASP A 108 10.49 -4.60 -14.75
C ASP A 108 9.53 -5.69 -15.25
N LYS A 109 9.78 -6.20 -16.45
CA LYS A 109 8.98 -7.26 -17.06
C LYS A 109 9.17 -8.63 -16.41
N TYR A 110 10.28 -8.83 -15.69
CA TYR A 110 10.57 -10.08 -14.99
C TYR A 110 9.93 -10.10 -13.61
N TYR A 111 9.86 -8.93 -12.97
CA TYR A 111 9.32 -8.78 -11.62
C TYR A 111 8.26 -7.67 -11.55
N PRO A 112 7.15 -7.79 -12.30
CA PRO A 112 6.10 -6.78 -12.29
C PRO A 112 5.45 -6.69 -10.90
N LEU A 113 5.25 -5.46 -10.44
CA LEU A 113 4.59 -5.16 -9.18
C LEU A 113 3.17 -4.67 -9.44
N THR A 114 2.28 -4.92 -8.50
CA THR A 114 0.93 -4.38 -8.54
C THR A 114 0.92 -2.96 -7.94
N PRO A 115 0.59 -1.89 -8.71
CA PRO A 115 0.64 -0.51 -8.20
C PRO A 115 -0.64 -0.16 -7.41
N ILE A 116 -0.47 0.22 -6.14
CA ILE A 116 -1.58 0.53 -5.23
C ILE A 116 -1.31 1.79 -4.41
N TYR A 117 -2.39 2.40 -3.93
CA TYR A 117 -2.36 3.44 -2.92
C TYR A 117 -2.84 2.90 -1.58
N CYS A 118 -2.15 3.28 -0.50
CA CYS A 118 -2.54 3.05 0.88
C CYS A 118 -3.03 4.36 1.51
N PHE A 119 -4.29 4.42 1.89
CA PHE A 119 -4.93 5.59 2.47
C PHE A 119 -5.06 5.48 3.98
N TYR A 120 -4.75 6.57 4.67
CA TYR A 120 -5.03 6.76 6.09
C TYR A 120 -6.12 7.80 6.26
N LEU A 121 -7.24 7.41 6.86
CA LEU A 121 -8.40 8.29 7.01
C LEU A 121 -9.20 8.06 8.28
N SER A 122 -9.94 9.09 8.67
CA SER A 122 -11.05 9.04 9.61
C SER A 122 -11.98 10.18 9.24
N THR A 123 -13.26 9.88 9.04
CA THR A 123 -14.27 10.85 8.62
C THR A 123 -15.67 10.35 8.92
N ASP A 124 -16.61 11.28 9.11
CA ASP A 124 -18.05 11.02 9.22
C ASP A 124 -18.78 11.23 7.87
N LYS A 125 -18.02 11.50 6.79
CA LYS A 125 -18.55 11.83 5.45
C LYS A 125 -18.74 10.62 4.54
N MET A 126 -18.41 9.43 5.01
CA MET A 126 -18.69 8.18 4.27
C MET A 126 -20.09 7.68 4.61
N ASP A 127 -20.76 7.11 3.62
CA ASP A 127 -22.06 6.47 3.83
C ASP A 127 -21.85 5.07 4.42
N GLU A 128 -21.96 4.96 5.74
CA GLU A 128 -21.80 3.69 6.46
C GLU A 128 -22.76 2.60 5.95
N SER A 129 -23.94 2.98 5.46
CA SER A 129 -24.92 2.02 4.93
C SER A 129 -24.51 1.39 3.59
N ALA A 130 -23.60 2.06 2.87
CA ALA A 130 -23.04 1.58 1.60
C ALA A 130 -21.73 0.80 1.80
N MET A 131 -21.23 0.67 3.03
CA MET A 131 -19.95 0.02 3.32
C MET A 131 -20.14 -1.46 3.68
N TYR A 132 -19.21 -2.30 3.20
CA TYR A 132 -19.20 -3.74 3.51
C TYR A 132 -18.59 -4.06 4.88
N HIS A 133 -17.80 -3.13 5.44
CA HIS A 133 -17.10 -3.31 6.71
C HIS A 133 -17.40 -2.14 7.66
N PRO A 134 -17.26 -2.34 8.98
CA PRO A 134 -17.40 -1.25 9.95
C PRO A 134 -16.50 -0.07 9.60
N LEU A 135 -17.01 1.15 9.70
CA LEU A 135 -16.34 2.36 9.21
C LEU A 135 -14.87 2.47 9.68
N LYS A 136 -14.57 2.12 10.94
CA LYS A 136 -13.22 2.18 11.51
C LYS A 136 -12.19 1.25 10.84
N THR A 137 -12.61 0.20 10.14
CA THR A 137 -11.69 -0.65 9.39
C THR A 137 -11.07 0.07 8.19
N TYR A 138 -11.69 1.15 7.72
CA TYR A 138 -11.17 1.98 6.63
C TYR A 138 -10.05 2.93 7.09
N GLY A 139 -9.71 2.94 8.38
CA GLY A 139 -8.59 3.72 8.92
C GLY A 139 -7.28 3.46 8.19
N CYS A 140 -7.11 2.25 7.66
CA CYS A 140 -6.17 1.92 6.61
C CYS A 140 -6.95 1.33 5.43
N SER A 141 -6.92 1.98 4.27
CA SER A 141 -7.64 1.55 3.07
C SER A 141 -6.71 1.44 1.87
N LEU A 142 -7.10 0.67 0.88
CA LEU A 142 -6.38 0.48 -0.38
C LEU A 142 -7.24 0.99 -1.54
N MET A 143 -6.58 1.47 -2.59
CA MET A 143 -7.17 1.73 -3.91
C MET A 143 -6.14 1.37 -4.99
N ASN A 144 -6.59 0.93 -6.15
CA ASN A 144 -5.67 0.69 -7.25
C ASN A 144 -5.18 2.01 -7.89
N ALA A 145 -3.93 2.04 -8.35
CA ALA A 145 -3.36 3.25 -8.93
C ALA A 145 -4.02 3.67 -10.27
N TYR A 146 -4.64 2.72 -10.98
CA TYR A 146 -5.31 2.97 -12.26
C TYR A 146 -6.62 3.77 -12.10
N ASP A 147 -7.33 3.56 -10.99
CA ASP A 147 -8.52 4.31 -10.60
C ASP A 147 -8.11 5.71 -10.15
N VAL A 148 -7.05 5.85 -9.35
CA VAL A 148 -6.46 7.17 -9.04
C VAL A 148 -6.14 7.94 -10.32
N ARG A 149 -5.50 7.29 -11.29
CA ARG A 149 -5.21 7.88 -12.62
C ARG A 149 -6.48 8.27 -13.36
N THR A 150 -7.53 7.46 -13.30
CA THR A 150 -8.81 7.73 -13.99
C THR A 150 -9.55 8.91 -13.34
N LEU A 151 -9.62 8.93 -12.01
CA LEU A 151 -10.25 9.95 -11.17
C LEU A 151 -9.57 11.33 -11.26
N ARG A 152 -8.30 11.36 -11.68
CA ARG A 152 -7.52 12.58 -11.90
C ARG A 152 -8.16 13.54 -12.90
N ALA A 153 -8.80 13.02 -13.96
CA ALA A 153 -9.44 13.87 -14.97
C ALA A 153 -10.56 14.74 -14.38
N GLY A 154 -11.34 14.18 -13.45
CA GLY A 154 -12.37 14.89 -12.70
C GLY A 154 -11.87 15.60 -11.43
N LYS A 155 -10.57 15.47 -11.10
CA LYS A 155 -9.97 15.95 -9.85
C LYS A 155 -10.68 15.42 -8.59
N ILE A 156 -11.28 14.24 -8.69
CA ILE A 156 -12.04 13.61 -7.60
C ILE A 156 -11.07 13.26 -6.47
N CYS A 157 -11.28 13.84 -5.29
CA CYS A 157 -10.37 13.65 -4.15
C CYS A 157 -11.08 13.67 -2.78
N HIS A 158 -12.36 13.99 -2.72
CA HIS A 158 -13.14 13.95 -1.48
C HIS A 158 -13.47 12.51 -1.12
N VAL A 159 -13.42 12.19 0.18
CA VAL A 159 -13.60 10.80 0.63
C VAL A 159 -14.99 10.26 0.30
N SER A 160 -16.02 11.10 0.36
CA SER A 160 -17.39 10.74 -0.03
C SER A 160 -17.51 10.25 -1.48
N GLU A 161 -16.65 10.76 -2.38
CA GLU A 161 -16.61 10.37 -3.79
C GLU A 161 -15.68 9.18 -4.05
N LEU A 162 -14.75 8.91 -3.13
CA LEU A 162 -13.78 7.83 -3.25
C LEU A 162 -14.24 6.53 -2.59
N GLN A 163 -15.29 6.57 -1.77
CA GLN A 163 -15.70 5.45 -0.91
C GLN A 163 -15.91 4.12 -1.66
N GLU A 164 -16.43 4.16 -2.89
CA GLU A 164 -16.68 2.96 -3.70
C GLU A 164 -15.40 2.29 -4.22
N TYR A 165 -14.28 3.02 -4.22
CA TYR A 165 -12.96 2.54 -4.65
C TYR A 165 -12.09 2.09 -3.47
N LEU A 166 -12.51 2.37 -2.23
CA LEU A 166 -11.73 2.06 -1.05
C LEU A 166 -12.06 0.64 -0.56
N MET A 167 -11.02 -0.11 -0.27
CA MET A 167 -11.12 -1.40 0.42
C MET A 167 -10.31 -1.38 1.70
N PRO A 168 -10.82 -1.89 2.82
CA PRO A 168 -10.01 -1.99 4.03
C PRO A 168 -8.75 -2.81 3.78
N TRP A 169 -7.61 -2.28 4.22
CA TRP A 169 -6.29 -2.92 4.14
C TRP A 169 -6.30 -4.41 4.50
N HIS A 170 -7.09 -4.78 5.51
CA HIS A 170 -7.01 -6.09 6.14
C HIS A 170 -7.59 -7.18 5.27
N GLU A 171 -8.44 -6.82 4.31
CA GLU A 171 -8.95 -7.77 3.32
C GLU A 171 -7.79 -8.45 2.59
N LEU A 172 -6.69 -7.76 2.32
CA LEU A 172 -5.54 -8.34 1.61
C LEU A 172 -4.96 -9.59 2.30
N VAL A 173 -5.07 -9.68 3.63
CA VAL A 173 -4.43 -10.74 4.43
C VAL A 173 -5.37 -11.55 5.32
N CYS A 174 -6.56 -11.03 5.64
CA CYS A 174 -7.53 -11.64 6.56
C CYS A 174 -8.83 -12.11 5.89
N HIS A 175 -8.96 -12.01 4.56
CA HIS A 175 -10.18 -12.36 3.84
C HIS A 175 -10.46 -13.89 3.81
N GLY A 176 -11.50 -14.35 4.49
CA GLY A 176 -11.91 -15.76 4.42
C GLY A 176 -11.02 -16.73 5.22
N SER A 177 -11.64 -17.71 5.89
CA SER A 177 -10.98 -18.54 6.90
C SER A 177 -10.21 -19.76 6.37
N ASN A 178 -10.35 -20.10 5.08
CA ASN A 178 -9.89 -21.40 4.55
C ASN A 178 -8.82 -21.30 3.45
N GLU A 179 -8.36 -20.09 3.12
CA GLU A 179 -7.36 -19.86 2.07
C GLU A 179 -5.97 -19.66 2.69
N THR A 180 -4.91 -19.95 1.93
CA THR A 180 -3.55 -19.56 2.32
C THR A 180 -3.39 -18.03 2.20
N LEU A 181 -2.34 -17.47 2.82
CA LEU A 181 -2.03 -16.04 2.70
C LEU A 181 -1.96 -15.60 1.23
N LEU A 182 -1.26 -16.38 0.41
CA LEU A 182 -1.02 -15.99 -0.98
C LEU A 182 -2.27 -16.15 -1.85
N GLU A 183 -3.11 -17.16 -1.58
CA GLU A 183 -4.42 -17.28 -2.25
C GLU A 183 -5.31 -16.08 -1.96
N ARG A 184 -5.38 -15.63 -0.69
CA ARG A 184 -6.11 -14.40 -0.32
C ARG A 184 -5.57 -13.18 -1.03
N VAL A 185 -4.25 -12.97 -0.98
CA VAL A 185 -3.59 -11.84 -1.64
C VAL A 185 -3.88 -11.84 -3.14
N LYS A 186 -3.83 -13.01 -3.80
CA LYS A 186 -4.16 -13.17 -5.23
C LYS A 186 -5.62 -12.89 -5.51
N TYR A 187 -6.52 -13.43 -4.69
CA TYR A 187 -7.97 -13.24 -4.84
C TYR A 187 -8.33 -11.76 -4.71
N VAL A 188 -7.83 -11.11 -3.66
CA VAL A 188 -8.11 -9.69 -3.39
C VAL A 188 -7.49 -8.82 -4.47
N ALA A 189 -6.23 -9.08 -4.85
CA ALA A 189 -5.63 -8.43 -6.02
C ALA A 189 -6.54 -8.60 -7.24
N GLY A 190 -6.76 -9.82 -7.72
CA GLY A 190 -7.54 -10.07 -8.93
C GLY A 190 -8.97 -9.55 -8.89
N SER A 191 -9.62 -9.55 -7.72
CA SER A 191 -11.01 -9.08 -7.54
C SER A 191 -11.13 -7.57 -7.46
N PHE A 192 -10.19 -6.93 -6.77
CA PHE A 192 -10.13 -5.47 -6.62
C PHE A 192 -9.75 -4.75 -7.93
N PHE A 193 -9.19 -5.50 -8.88
CA PHE A 193 -8.78 -5.02 -10.20
C PHE A 193 -9.80 -5.34 -11.33
N LYS A 194 -11.02 -5.83 -11.01
CA LYS A 194 -12.08 -6.18 -12.00
C LYS A 194 -12.79 -4.98 -12.64
N ASN A 195 -12.02 -4.02 -13.16
CA ASN A 195 -12.45 -3.30 -14.36
C ASN A 195 -11.78 -4.00 -15.57
N PRO A 196 -12.48 -4.91 -16.29
CA PRO A 196 -11.90 -5.87 -17.25
C PRO A 196 -11.24 -5.25 -18.49
N LYS A 197 -11.14 -3.91 -18.58
CA LYS A 197 -10.51 -3.19 -19.69
C LYS A 197 -9.09 -2.69 -19.40
N LYS A 198 -8.54 -2.86 -18.18
CA LYS A 198 -7.38 -2.04 -17.77
C LYS A 198 -6.22 -2.72 -17.02
N LEU A 199 -6.34 -3.93 -16.47
CA LEU A 199 -5.15 -4.68 -16.05
C LEU A 199 -4.74 -5.67 -17.15
N LYS A 200 -3.46 -5.65 -17.50
CA LYS A 200 -2.86 -6.77 -18.24
C LYS A 200 -2.94 -8.00 -17.34
N SER A 201 -3.24 -9.16 -17.93
CA SER A 201 -3.22 -10.47 -17.24
C SER A 201 -1.89 -10.78 -16.51
N GLU A 202 -0.83 -10.03 -16.84
CA GLU A 202 0.50 -10.10 -16.23
C GLU A 202 0.52 -9.73 -14.73
N PHE A 203 -0.48 -8.99 -14.22
CA PHE A 203 -0.56 -8.58 -12.81
C PHE A 203 -1.37 -9.51 -11.91
N ASP A 204 -1.97 -10.57 -12.44
CA ASP A 204 -2.72 -11.56 -11.66
C ASP A 204 -1.83 -12.73 -11.20
N GLY A 205 -0.59 -12.79 -11.71
CA GLY A 205 0.36 -13.87 -11.44
C GLY A 205 1.13 -13.71 -10.14
N THR A 206 1.63 -14.85 -9.67
CA THR A 206 2.72 -14.98 -8.69
C THR A 206 4.03 -15.25 -9.42
N LEU A 207 5.15 -14.91 -8.76
CA LEU A 207 6.49 -15.19 -9.23
C LEU A 207 7.02 -16.44 -8.52
N SER A 208 7.73 -17.32 -9.24
CA SER A 208 8.40 -18.47 -8.64
C SER A 208 9.65 -18.10 -7.82
N SER A 209 10.19 -16.90 -8.05
CA SER A 209 11.30 -16.33 -7.29
C SER A 209 11.21 -14.80 -7.27
N PRO A 210 11.59 -14.14 -6.16
CA PRO A 210 11.60 -12.69 -6.10
C PRO A 210 12.91 -12.12 -6.67
N PRO A 211 12.99 -10.80 -6.87
CA PRO A 211 14.23 -10.12 -7.22
C PRO A 211 15.38 -10.40 -6.25
N ASP A 212 16.62 -10.23 -6.72
CA ASP A 212 17.83 -10.46 -5.91
C ASP A 212 17.88 -9.66 -4.62
N TYR A 213 17.48 -8.39 -4.65
CA TYR A 213 17.48 -7.55 -3.45
C TYR A 213 16.50 -8.07 -2.38
N ILE A 214 15.34 -8.60 -2.79
CA ILE A 214 14.38 -9.25 -1.87
C ILE A 214 14.98 -10.53 -1.30
N ARG A 215 15.66 -11.35 -2.12
CA ARG A 215 16.36 -12.56 -1.62
C ARG A 215 17.45 -12.22 -0.61
N HIS A 216 18.20 -11.15 -0.85
CA HIS A 216 19.22 -10.69 0.08
C HIS A 216 18.61 -10.20 1.40
N LEU A 217 17.54 -9.38 1.33
CA LEU A 217 16.83 -8.90 2.52
C LEU A 217 16.25 -10.06 3.35
N GLN A 218 15.69 -11.08 2.71
CA GLN A 218 15.18 -12.27 3.40
C GLN A 218 16.30 -13.08 4.08
N ARG A 219 17.51 -13.12 3.51
CA ARG A 219 18.64 -13.86 4.10
C ARG A 219 19.38 -13.11 5.18
N ALA A 220 19.35 -11.78 5.15
CA ALA A 220 20.07 -10.93 6.08
C ALA A 220 19.35 -10.77 7.45
N ILE A 221 18.28 -11.55 7.69
CA ILE A 221 17.58 -11.63 8.96
C ILE A 221 18.54 -12.16 10.03
N GLY A 222 18.92 -11.30 10.98
CA GLY A 222 19.79 -11.61 12.11
C GLY A 222 21.18 -10.96 12.06
N ASP A 223 21.58 -10.41 10.92
CA ASP A 223 22.86 -9.73 10.74
C ASP A 223 22.68 -8.29 10.23
N ASN A 224 23.65 -7.42 10.47
CA ASN A 224 23.66 -6.05 9.93
C ASN A 224 23.69 -6.10 8.39
N VAL A 225 22.56 -5.80 7.75
CA VAL A 225 22.44 -5.80 6.29
C VAL A 225 23.31 -4.70 5.67
N HIS A 226 24.17 -5.06 4.71
CA HIS A 226 24.88 -4.08 3.88
C HIS A 226 23.97 -3.62 2.73
N PHE A 227 23.69 -2.32 2.68
CA PHE A 227 22.62 -1.72 1.88
C PHE A 227 22.94 -1.50 0.39
N ASP A 228 24.10 -1.97 -0.09
CA ASP A 228 24.60 -1.67 -1.44
C ASP A 228 23.84 -2.38 -2.57
N TYR A 229 22.92 -3.32 -2.24
CA TYR A 229 22.19 -4.15 -3.19
C TYR A 229 20.70 -3.78 -3.38
N VAL A 230 20.18 -2.80 -2.63
CA VAL A 230 18.78 -2.39 -2.76
C VAL A 230 18.67 -1.30 -3.83
N PRO A 231 17.63 -1.33 -4.70
CA PRO A 231 17.32 -0.20 -5.55
C PRO A 231 17.26 1.10 -4.72
N GLN A 232 18.11 2.07 -5.05
CA GLN A 232 18.10 3.44 -4.49
C GLN A 232 16.73 4.14 -4.66
N SER A 233 15.84 3.52 -5.44
CA SER A 233 14.53 3.99 -5.79
C SER A 233 13.41 3.65 -4.81
N LEU A 234 13.74 2.95 -3.71
CA LEU A 234 12.78 2.50 -2.70
C LEU A 234 13.02 3.20 -1.36
N ALA A 235 11.92 3.53 -0.69
CA ALA A 235 11.90 4.14 0.65
C ALA A 235 11.68 3.09 1.75
N GLY A 236 11.04 1.97 1.42
CA GLY A 236 11.04 0.79 2.27
C GLY A 236 10.64 -0.47 1.52
N VAL A 237 10.92 -1.61 2.13
CA VAL A 237 10.43 -2.93 1.70
C VAL A 237 9.86 -3.63 2.92
N MET A 238 8.67 -4.21 2.77
CA MET A 238 8.09 -5.15 3.72
C MET A 238 7.93 -6.52 3.07
N ILE A 239 8.43 -7.55 3.73
CA ILE A 239 8.20 -8.95 3.34
C ILE A 239 7.29 -9.56 4.40
N VAL A 240 6.18 -10.14 3.94
CA VAL A 240 5.20 -10.85 4.75
C VAL A 240 5.26 -12.33 4.37
N THR A 241 5.68 -13.16 5.32
CA THR A 241 5.76 -14.61 5.14
C THR A 241 4.59 -15.28 5.84
N SER A 242 4.01 -16.30 5.23
CA SER A 242 3.29 -17.32 6.00
C SER A 242 4.23 -18.50 6.18
N GLU A 243 4.53 -18.86 7.43
CA GLU A 243 4.99 -20.21 7.69
C GLU A 243 3.82 -21.14 7.36
N ASP A 244 3.96 -21.95 6.31
CA ASP A 244 3.11 -23.11 6.14
C ASP A 244 3.45 -24.06 7.31
N ILE A 245 2.65 -24.02 8.38
CA ILE A 245 2.63 -25.05 9.44
C ILE A 245 1.85 -26.26 8.92
#